data_AF-A0A529LWM5-F1
#
_entry.id   AF-A0A529LWM5-F1
#
_cell.length_a   1.000
_cell.length_b   1.000
_cell.length_c   1.000
_cell.angle_alpha   90.00
_cell.angle_beta   90.00
_cell.angle_gamma   90.00
#
_symmetry.space_group_name_H-M   'P 1'
#
loop_
_entity.id
_entity.type
_entity.pdbx_description
1 polymer ?
#
loop_
_entity_poly.entity_id
_entity_poly.type
_entity_poly.pdbx_seq_one_letter_code
_entity_poly.pdbx_strand_id
1 'polypeptide(L)'
;MGAGLPSAMMAAMLFPERRVMAICGDGGFMMNSQELETAVRLKLNLVVLIIEDHAYGMIRWKQAVDDFPDFGMTFGNPDFVRYAEAYGAKGTRVGAIAELRPALERAFAAGGVNLVVVPIDYSENERVLVEELRHRLPWPASPMTDD
;
A
#
# COMPACT_ATOMS: atom_id res chain seq x y z
N MET A 1 -0.73 10.50 -4.69
CA MET A 1 -1.26 9.48 -3.75
C MET A 1 -2.79 9.41 -3.92
N GLY A 2 -3.47 8.36 -3.44
CA GLY A 2 -4.95 8.24 -3.54
C GLY A 2 -5.51 7.56 -4.81
N ALA A 3 -4.70 7.32 -5.84
CA ALA A 3 -5.21 6.77 -7.11
C ALA A 3 -5.49 5.25 -7.08
N GLY A 4 -4.86 4.50 -6.17
CA GLY A 4 -4.85 3.03 -6.21
C GLY A 4 -6.24 2.38 -6.23
N LEU A 5 -7.11 2.74 -5.28
CA LEU A 5 -8.48 2.21 -5.21
C LEU A 5 -9.33 2.66 -6.43
N PRO A 6 -9.47 3.95 -6.76
CA PRO A 6 -10.24 4.37 -7.94
C PRO A 6 -9.75 3.76 -9.26
N SER A 7 -8.43 3.63 -9.45
CA SER A 7 -7.87 2.98 -10.65
C SER A 7 -8.20 1.49 -10.70
N ALA A 8 -8.13 0.79 -9.57
CA ALA A 8 -8.52 -0.62 -9.50
C ALA A 8 -10.03 -0.83 -9.73
N MET A 9 -10.88 0.10 -9.27
CA MET A 9 -12.31 0.07 -9.58
C MET A 9 -12.55 0.12 -11.09
N MET A 10 -11.90 1.05 -11.80
CA MET A 10 -12.00 1.12 -13.26
C MET A 10 -11.47 -0.14 -13.95
N ALA A 11 -10.36 -0.70 -13.47
CA ALA A 11 -9.85 -1.96 -13.99
C ALA A 11 -10.83 -3.12 -13.78
N ALA A 12 -11.47 -3.22 -12.61
CA ALA A 12 -12.48 -4.24 -12.32
C ALA A 12 -13.74 -4.09 -13.19
N MET A 13 -14.14 -2.85 -13.50
CA MET A 13 -15.27 -2.58 -14.40
C MET A 13 -14.96 -2.93 -15.85
N LEU A 14 -13.74 -2.65 -16.34
CA LEU A 14 -13.32 -2.95 -17.70
C LEU A 14 -13.02 -4.44 -17.92
N PHE A 15 -12.60 -5.14 -16.87
CA PHE A 15 -12.16 -6.54 -16.94
C PHE A 15 -12.78 -7.38 -15.81
N PRO A 16 -14.11 -7.60 -15.83
CA PRO A 16 -14.84 -8.23 -14.72
C PRO A 16 -14.41 -9.68 -14.42
N GLU A 17 -13.87 -10.39 -15.41
CA GLU A 17 -13.39 -11.78 -15.27
C GLU A 17 -11.94 -11.88 -14.77
N ARG A 18 -11.23 -10.76 -14.59
CA ARG A 18 -9.84 -10.75 -14.14
C ARG A 18 -9.75 -10.48 -12.64
N ARG A 19 -8.78 -11.12 -11.98
CA ARG A 19 -8.37 -10.74 -10.63
C ARG A 19 -7.75 -9.35 -10.68
N VAL A 20 -8.37 -8.40 -9.98
CA VAL A 20 -7.87 -7.03 -9.85
C VAL A 20 -7.47 -6.77 -8.39
N MET A 21 -6.27 -6.21 -8.21
CA MET A 21 -5.77 -5.81 -6.91
C MET A 21 -5.17 -4.41 -6.95
N ALA A 22 -5.56 -3.55 -6.01
CA ALA A 22 -4.84 -2.34 -5.69
C ALA A 22 -3.79 -2.65 -4.63
N ILE A 23 -2.56 -2.16 -4.80
CA ILE A 23 -1.54 -2.17 -3.76
C ILE A 23 -1.34 -0.72 -3.32
N CYS A 24 -1.57 -0.43 -2.05
CA CYS A 24 -1.57 0.92 -1.51
C CYS A 24 -0.76 0.96 -0.21
N GLY A 25 -0.02 2.05 0.02
CA GLY A 25 0.37 2.42 1.39
C GLY A 25 -0.85 2.93 2.16
N ASP A 26 -0.84 2.81 3.48
CA ASP A 26 -1.92 3.25 4.37
C ASP A 26 -2.30 4.74 4.20
N GLY A 27 -1.34 5.66 4.21
CA GLY A 27 -1.59 7.09 3.97
C GLY A 27 -2.13 7.35 2.56
N GLY A 28 -1.68 6.57 1.57
CA GLY A 28 -2.14 6.66 0.19
C GLY A 28 -3.56 6.14 0.01
N PHE A 29 -3.92 5.07 0.72
CA PHE A 29 -5.26 4.51 0.73
C PHE A 29 -6.25 5.49 1.38
N MET A 30 -5.89 6.07 2.54
CA MET A 30 -6.78 6.95 3.30
C MET A 30 -7.25 8.18 2.52
N MET A 31 -6.46 8.71 1.57
CA MET A 31 -6.83 9.88 0.76
C MET A 31 -8.14 9.73 -0.02
N ASN A 32 -8.47 8.53 -0.49
CA ASN A 32 -9.69 8.23 -1.25
C ASN A 32 -10.40 6.97 -0.75
N SER A 33 -10.18 6.61 0.52
CA SER A 33 -10.69 5.36 1.10
C SER A 33 -12.22 5.31 1.18
N GLN A 34 -12.90 6.45 1.16
CA GLN A 34 -14.36 6.56 1.11
C GLN A 34 -14.96 5.90 -0.14
N GLU A 35 -14.18 5.73 -1.22
CA GLU A 35 -14.61 5.02 -2.42
C GLU A 35 -14.84 3.52 -2.21
N LEU A 36 -14.53 2.98 -1.03
CA LEU A 36 -15.01 1.66 -0.61
C LEU A 36 -16.53 1.58 -0.69
N GLU A 37 -17.25 2.65 -0.33
CA GLU A 37 -18.71 2.72 -0.50
C GLU A 37 -19.09 2.51 -1.96
N THR A 38 -18.48 3.27 -2.88
CA THR A 38 -18.77 3.18 -4.31
C THR A 38 -18.48 1.78 -4.85
N ALA A 39 -17.33 1.20 -4.48
CA ALA A 39 -16.94 -0.13 -4.92
C ALA A 39 -17.95 -1.21 -4.46
N VAL A 40 -18.42 -1.11 -3.21
CA VAL A 40 -19.45 -2.02 -2.65
C VAL A 40 -20.80 -1.80 -3.32
N ARG A 41 -21.25 -0.55 -3.49
CA ARG A 41 -22.51 -0.19 -4.15
C ARG A 41 -22.56 -0.65 -5.60
N LEU A 42 -21.43 -0.57 -6.31
CA LEU A 42 -21.26 -1.07 -7.67
C LEU A 42 -21.02 -2.59 -7.74
N LYS A 43 -20.97 -3.27 -6.58
CA LYS A 43 -20.76 -4.73 -6.46
C LYS A 43 -19.48 -5.20 -7.17
N LEU A 44 -18.42 -4.40 -7.11
CA LEU A 44 -17.16 -4.73 -7.75
C LEU A 44 -16.48 -5.91 -7.04
N ASN A 45 -15.66 -6.64 -7.80
CA ASN A 45 -14.84 -7.73 -7.31
C ASN A 45 -13.36 -7.33 -7.36
N LEU A 46 -12.81 -6.84 -6.26
CA LEU A 46 -11.43 -6.39 -6.19
C LEU A 46 -10.85 -6.54 -4.78
N VAL A 47 -9.55 -6.77 -4.72
CA VAL A 47 -8.78 -6.81 -3.47
C VAL A 47 -7.97 -5.52 -3.34
N VAL A 48 -7.98 -4.91 -2.17
CA VAL A 48 -7.08 -3.80 -1.83
C VAL A 48 -6.10 -4.32 -0.79
N LEU A 49 -4.83 -4.35 -1.15
CA LEU A 49 -3.73 -4.67 -0.25
C LEU A 49 -3.18 -3.36 0.34
N ILE A 50 -3.35 -3.17 1.64
CA ILE A 50 -2.75 -2.08 2.40
C ILE A 50 -1.43 -2.56 2.97
N ILE A 51 -0.36 -1.86 2.60
CA ILE A 51 0.94 -1.93 3.23
C ILE A 51 0.95 -0.86 4.33
N GLU A 52 0.94 -1.29 5.59
CA GLU A 52 0.79 -0.41 6.75
C GLU A 52 2.12 -0.21 7.46
N ASP A 53 2.58 1.03 7.51
CA ASP A 53 3.81 1.47 8.19
C ASP A 53 3.57 2.66 9.15
N HIS A 54 2.32 3.15 9.25
CA HIS A 54 1.92 4.31 10.05
C HIS A 54 2.63 5.60 9.66
N ALA A 55 3.04 5.74 8.39
CA ALA A 55 3.79 6.90 7.93
C ALA A 55 3.60 7.23 6.45
N TYR A 56 4.01 8.44 6.07
CA TYR A 56 4.30 8.77 4.68
C TYR A 56 5.70 8.25 4.33
N GLY A 57 5.87 6.92 4.36
CA GLY A 57 7.16 6.23 4.41
C GLY A 57 8.17 6.68 3.35
N MET A 58 7.76 6.84 2.08
CA MET A 58 8.65 7.29 1.01
C MET A 58 9.18 8.73 1.24
N ILE A 59 8.32 9.63 1.71
CA ILE A 59 8.69 11.03 1.98
C ILE A 59 9.60 11.07 3.21
N ARG A 60 9.22 10.34 4.26
CA ARG A 60 9.98 10.21 5.50
C ARG A 60 11.39 9.67 5.26
N TRP A 61 11.50 8.61 4.47
CA TRP A 61 12.78 8.04 4.05
C TRP A 61 13.62 9.07 3.28
N LYS A 62 13.01 9.79 2.33
CA LYS A 62 13.75 10.79 1.55
C LYS A 62 14.23 11.97 2.41
N GLN A 63 13.44 12.40 3.39
CA GLN A 63 13.87 13.40 4.39
C GLN A 63 15.08 12.92 5.18
N ALA A 64 15.07 11.67 5.66
CA ALA A 64 16.19 11.10 6.40
C ALA A 64 17.48 11.02 5.56
N VAL A 65 17.37 10.61 4.28
CA VAL A 65 18.51 10.57 3.36
C VAL A 65 19.15 11.95 3.12
N ASP A 66 18.35 13.02 3.17
CA ASP A 66 18.79 14.39 2.96
C ASP A 66 19.03 15.15 4.30
N ASP A 67 19.13 14.42 5.42
CA ASP A 67 19.37 14.94 6.78
C ASP A 67 18.34 15.98 7.28
N PHE A 68 17.11 15.92 6.77
CA PHE A 68 16.00 16.74 7.25
C PHE A 68 15.35 16.16 8.51
N PRO A 69 14.78 17.02 9.39
CA PRO A 69 14.04 16.54 10.55
C PRO A 69 12.77 15.79 10.14
N ASP A 70 12.47 14.70 10.86
CA ASP A 70 11.19 13.97 10.74
C ASP A 70 10.06 14.85 11.29
N PHE A 71 9.29 15.47 10.39
CA PHE A 71 8.23 16.40 10.75
C PHE A 71 6.93 16.08 10.00
N GLY A 72 5.88 15.73 10.75
CA GLY A 72 4.53 15.50 10.22
C GLY A 72 4.38 14.23 9.37
N MET A 73 5.34 13.31 9.41
CA MET A 73 5.35 12.13 8.54
C MET A 73 4.71 10.88 9.16
N THR A 74 4.52 10.83 10.48
CA THR A 74 3.89 9.69 11.17
C THR A 74 2.43 9.99 11.52
N PHE A 75 1.57 8.98 11.49
CA PHE A 75 0.16 9.14 11.82
C PHE A 75 -0.46 7.84 12.36
N GLY A 76 -1.60 7.98 13.04
CA GLY A 76 -2.43 6.84 13.43
C GLY A 76 -3.39 6.44 12.30
N ASN A 77 -3.65 5.14 12.18
CA ASN A 77 -4.66 4.61 11.26
C ASN A 77 -5.93 4.20 12.03
N PRO A 78 -7.10 4.20 11.37
CA PRO A 78 -8.24 3.46 11.89
C PRO A 78 -7.92 1.95 11.91
N ASP A 79 -8.71 1.18 12.65
CA ASP A 79 -8.72 -0.26 12.47
C ASP A 79 -9.28 -0.58 11.08
N PHE A 80 -8.39 -0.84 10.11
CA PHE A 80 -8.75 -1.08 8.72
C PHE A 80 -9.67 -2.29 8.54
N VAL A 81 -9.64 -3.29 9.43
CA VAL A 81 -10.56 -4.43 9.35
C VAL A 81 -11.98 -3.94 9.62
N ARG A 82 -12.18 -3.24 10.74
CA ARG A 82 -13.47 -2.65 11.10
C ARG A 82 -13.90 -1.55 10.13
N TYR A 83 -12.95 -0.81 9.56
CA TYR A 83 -13.19 0.20 8.54
C TYR A 83 -13.81 -0.41 7.27
N ALA A 84 -13.25 -1.53 6.79
CA ALA A 84 -13.82 -2.25 5.64
C ALA A 84 -15.24 -2.76 5.95
N GLU A 85 -15.43 -3.35 7.13
CA GLU A 85 -16.73 -3.85 7.58
C GLU A 85 -17.80 -2.75 7.66
N ALA A 86 -17.42 -1.53 8.07
CA ALA A 86 -18.33 -0.39 8.14
C ALA A 86 -18.91 0.01 6.77
N TYR A 87 -18.18 -0.25 5.67
CA TYR A 87 -18.65 -0.03 4.30
C TYR A 87 -19.35 -1.26 3.69
N GLY A 88 -19.44 -2.38 4.41
CA GLY A 88 -19.95 -3.65 3.87
C GLY A 88 -18.94 -4.43 3.03
N ALA A 89 -17.65 -4.04 3.08
CA ALA A 89 -16.54 -4.82 2.53
C ALA A 89 -16.03 -5.83 3.56
N LYS A 90 -15.15 -6.75 3.14
CA LYS A 90 -14.50 -7.72 4.03
C LYS A 90 -13.12 -7.20 4.43
N GLY A 91 -12.79 -7.24 5.73
CA GLY A 91 -11.47 -6.90 6.24
C GLY A 91 -10.66 -8.15 6.61
N THR A 92 -9.35 -8.13 6.40
CA THR A 92 -8.43 -9.17 6.87
C THR A 92 -7.10 -8.54 7.26
N ARG A 93 -6.58 -8.86 8.44
CA ARG A 93 -5.22 -8.48 8.85
C ARG A 93 -4.32 -9.70 8.79
N VAL A 94 -3.16 -9.55 8.17
CA VAL A 94 -2.11 -10.57 8.10
C VAL A 94 -1.21 -10.40 9.33
N GLY A 95 -1.06 -11.46 10.12
CA GLY A 95 -0.22 -11.45 11.32
C GLY A 95 1.19 -12.00 11.09
N ALA A 96 1.36 -12.83 10.06
CA ALA A 96 2.65 -13.43 9.71
C ALA A 96 2.85 -13.57 8.20
N ILE A 97 4.11 -13.56 7.75
CA ILE A 97 4.48 -13.69 6.33
C ILE A 97 3.85 -14.93 5.67
N ALA A 98 3.83 -16.06 6.40
CA ALA A 98 3.26 -17.31 5.92
C ALA A 98 1.75 -17.22 5.60
N GLU A 99 1.05 -16.25 6.19
CA GLU A 99 -0.39 -16.04 6.02
C GLU A 99 -0.73 -15.15 4.82
N LEU A 100 0.24 -14.39 4.28
CA LEU A 100 -0.01 -13.41 3.22
C LEU A 100 -0.66 -14.04 1.98
N ARG A 101 -0.01 -15.06 1.42
CA ARG A 101 -0.53 -15.76 0.23
C ARG A 101 -1.89 -16.41 0.51
N PRO A 102 -2.07 -17.20 1.59
CA PRO A 102 -3.38 -17.72 1.95
C PRO A 102 -4.47 -16.65 2.12
N ALA A 103 -4.16 -15.51 2.73
CA ALA A 103 -5.11 -14.42 2.93
C ALA A 103 -5.56 -13.79 1.61
N LEU A 104 -4.63 -13.54 0.69
CA LEU A 104 -4.95 -13.04 -0.65
C LEU A 104 -5.82 -14.03 -1.43
N GLU A 105 -5.47 -15.32 -1.45
CA GLU A 105 -6.28 -16.33 -2.14
C GLU A 105 -7.70 -16.43 -1.57
N ARG A 106 -7.85 -16.37 -0.23
CA ARG A 106 -9.16 -16.30 0.41
C ARG A 106 -9.94 -15.05 0.00
N ALA A 107 -9.31 -13.88 -0.04
CA ALA A 107 -9.95 -12.63 -0.43
C ALA A 107 -10.49 -12.69 -1.87
N PHE A 108 -9.71 -13.22 -2.81
CA PHE A 108 -10.17 -13.38 -4.19
C PHE A 108 -11.28 -14.44 -4.33
N ALA A 109 -11.15 -15.58 -3.64
CA ALA A 109 -12.17 -16.62 -3.67
C ALA A 109 -13.50 -16.17 -3.02
N ALA A 110 -13.42 -15.31 -2.02
CA ALA A 110 -14.57 -14.78 -1.30
C ALA A 110 -15.43 -13.83 -2.15
N GLY A 111 -14.86 -13.24 -3.20
CA GLY A 111 -15.51 -12.25 -4.06
C GLY A 111 -15.89 -10.95 -3.35
N GLY A 112 -16.34 -9.98 -4.14
CA GLY A 112 -16.68 -8.63 -3.67
C GLY A 112 -15.46 -7.79 -3.34
N VAL A 113 -15.65 -6.74 -2.53
CA VAL A 113 -14.56 -5.85 -2.11
C VAL A 113 -13.91 -6.39 -0.84
N ASN A 114 -12.59 -6.61 -0.90
CA ASN A 114 -11.81 -7.13 0.22
C ASN A 114 -10.64 -6.20 0.52
N LEU A 115 -10.46 -5.85 1.79
CA LEU A 115 -9.33 -5.07 2.30
C LEU A 115 -8.41 -6.01 3.08
N VAL A 116 -7.17 -6.19 2.60
CA VAL A 116 -6.15 -7.03 3.23
C VAL A 116 -5.04 -6.11 3.75
N VAL A 117 -4.78 -6.15 5.05
CA VAL A 117 -3.83 -5.28 5.74
C VAL A 117 -2.59 -6.08 6.08
N VAL A 118 -1.43 -5.59 5.66
CA VAL A 118 -0.12 -6.17 5.93
C VAL A 118 0.72 -5.14 6.66
N PRO A 119 0.95 -5.32 7.97
CA PRO A 119 1.91 -4.50 8.69
C PRO A 119 3.30 -4.79 8.15
N ILE A 120 4.09 -3.74 7.94
CA ILE A 120 5.49 -3.87 7.54
C ILE A 120 6.40 -3.13 8.50
N ASP A 121 7.60 -3.66 8.69
CA ASP A 121 8.67 -2.94 9.38
C ASP A 121 9.44 -2.10 8.36
N TYR A 122 9.20 -0.78 8.38
CA TYR A 122 9.82 0.15 7.45
C TYR A 122 11.29 0.45 7.80
N SER A 123 11.79 0.04 8.97
CA SER A 123 13.19 0.28 9.37
C SER A 123 14.19 -0.45 8.45
N GLU A 124 13.76 -1.53 7.82
CA GLU A 124 14.56 -2.28 6.85
C GLU A 124 14.78 -1.53 5.52
N ASN A 125 14.00 -0.48 5.23
CA ASN A 125 14.13 0.23 3.96
C ASN A 125 15.46 0.97 3.82
N GLU A 126 16.06 1.45 4.90
CA GLU A 126 17.38 2.08 4.82
C GLU A 126 18.45 1.03 4.44
N ARG A 127 18.46 -0.12 5.14
CA ARG A 127 19.36 -1.22 4.81
C ARG A 127 19.17 -1.68 3.36
N VAL A 128 17.94 -1.95 2.96
CA VAL A 128 17.67 -2.54 1.63
C VAL A 128 17.79 -1.52 0.50
N LEU A 129 17.18 -0.34 0.63
CA LEU A 129 17.10 0.63 -0.46
C LEU A 129 18.28 1.60 -0.51
N VAL A 130 18.94 1.88 0.62
CA VAL A 130 20.11 2.77 0.66
C VAL A 130 21.40 1.96 0.63
N GLU A 131 21.59 1.04 1.58
CA GLU A 131 22.88 0.36 1.75
C GLU A 131 23.10 -0.75 0.71
N GLU A 132 22.14 -1.66 0.55
CA GLU A 132 22.29 -2.81 -0.34
C GLU A 132 22.27 -2.42 -1.83
N LEU A 133 21.38 -1.48 -2.23
CA LEU A 133 21.31 -1.02 -3.63
C LEU A 133 22.51 -0.17 -4.04
N ARG A 134 23.04 0.69 -3.16
CA ARG A 134 24.25 1.48 -3.44
C ARG A 134 25.47 0.59 -3.75
N HIS A 135 25.51 -0.62 -3.20
CA HIS A 135 26.58 -1.59 -3.46
C HIS A 135 26.30 -2.53 -4.65
N ARG A 136 25.06 -2.61 -5.15
CA ARG A 136 24.67 -3.53 -6.24
C ARG A 136 24.61 -2.89 -7.62
N LEU A 137 24.42 -1.57 -7.71
CA LEU A 137 24.41 -0.86 -8.98
C LEU A 137 25.74 -0.10 -9.16
N PRO A 138 26.45 -0.25 -10.29
CA PRO A 138 27.56 0.64 -10.62
C PRO A 138 26.97 2.02 -10.92
N TRP A 139 26.86 2.88 -9.91
CA TRP A 139 26.63 4.30 -10.16
C TRP A 139 27.82 4.83 -10.95
N PRO A 140 27.64 5.56 -12.08
CA PRO A 140 28.77 6.07 -12.82
C PRO A 140 29.53 7.05 -11.93
N ALA A 141 30.76 6.67 -11.57
CA ALA A 141 31.72 7.55 -10.97
C ALA A 141 32.12 8.61 -12.01
N SER A 142 31.46 9.75 -12.01
CA SER A 142 32.06 11.00 -12.48
C SER A 142 31.45 12.16 -11.71
N PRO A 143 32.25 12.95 -10.99
CA PRO A 143 31.80 14.25 -10.54
C PRO A 143 31.45 15.08 -11.79
N MET A 144 30.34 15.82 -11.74
CA MET A 144 30.19 16.97 -12.62
C MET A 144 31.35 17.91 -12.30
N THR A 145 32.36 17.94 -13.17
CA THR A 145 33.28 19.06 -13.24
C THR A 145 32.48 20.21 -13.85
N ASP A 146 32.27 21.26 -13.05
CA ASP A 146 31.84 22.56 -13.56
C ASP A 146 32.97 23.11 -14.45
N ASP A 147 32.75 23.06 -15.77
CA ASP A 147 33.40 23.89 -16.78
C ASP A 147 32.32 24.66 -17.57
#